data_AF-A0A2E1HL92-F1
#
_entry.id   AF-A0A2E1HL92-F1
#
_cell.length_a   1.000
_cell.length_b   1.000
_cell.length_c   1.000
_cell.angle_alpha   90.00
_cell.angle_beta   90.00
_cell.angle_gamma   90.00
#
_symmetry.space_group_name_H-M   'P 1'
#
loop_
_entity.id
_entity.type
_entity.pdbx_description
1 polymer ?
#
loop_
_entity_poly.entity_id
_entity_poly.type
_entity_poly.pdbx_seq_one_letter_code
_entity_poly.pdbx_strand_id
1 'polypeptide(L)' 'MPNARHIFLGDLRERMGELDPSTEIATHCASGFRASMAASILAANGFEKVRNVPGSWKAWRAVGFDTEQPQEE' A
#
# COMPACT_ATOMS: atom_id res chain seq x y z
N MET A 1 9.33 0.46 -1.28
CA MET A 1 9.24 1.89 -1.65
C MET A 1 9.65 2.68 -0.41
N PRO A 2 10.35 3.81 -0.55
CA PRO A 2 10.79 4.59 0.61
C PRO A 2 9.59 5.00 1.45
N ASN A 3 9.74 4.96 2.79
CA ASN A 3 8.69 5.34 3.74
C ASN A 3 7.37 4.55 3.63
N ALA A 4 7.36 3.39 2.96
CA ALA A 4 6.16 2.58 2.82
C ALA A 4 5.83 1.85 4.14
N ARG A 5 4.58 1.92 4.57
CA ARG A 5 4.09 1.13 5.71
C ARG A 5 3.70 -0.27 5.26
N HIS A 6 4.25 -1.28 5.93
CA HIS A 6 3.90 -2.67 5.69
C HIS A 6 2.68 -3.09 6.54
N ILE A 7 1.57 -3.40 5.88
CA ILE A 7 0.39 -4.05 6.48
C ILE A 7 0.06 -5.27 5.62
N PHE A 8 0.02 -6.45 6.22
CA PHE A 8 -0.40 -7.66 5.53
C PHE A 8 -1.88 -7.55 5.18
N LEU A 9 -2.26 -7.96 3.95
CA LEU A 9 -3.63 -7.77 3.47
C LEU A 9 -4.68 -8.49 4.34
N GLY A 10 -4.34 -9.65 4.90
CA GLY A 10 -5.24 -10.38 5.80
C GLY A 10 -5.56 -9.61 7.08
N ASP A 11 -4.58 -8.85 7.59
CA ASP A 11 -4.70 -8.09 8.84
C ASP A 11 -5.22 -6.67 8.60
N LEU A 12 -5.37 -6.25 7.34
CA LEU A 12 -5.70 -4.87 6.99
C LEU A 12 -6.99 -4.39 7.67
N ARG A 13 -7.97 -5.27 7.85
CA ARG A 13 -9.24 -4.91 8.48
C ARG A 13 -9.08 -4.56 9.96
N GLU A 14 -8.21 -5.29 10.65
CA GLU A 14 -7.95 -5.11 12.09
C GLU A 14 -6.99 -3.95 12.33
N ARG A 15 -6.07 -3.72 11.37
CA ARG A 15 -4.99 -2.75 11.49
C ARG A 15 -5.26 -1.42 10.77
N MET A 16 -6.42 -1.24 10.14
CA MET A 16 -6.72 0.02 9.43
C MET A 16 -6.76 1.24 10.35
N GLY A 17 -6.98 1.05 11.66
CA GLY A 17 -6.88 2.12 12.66
C GLY A 17 -5.47 2.72 12.82
N GLU A 18 -4.44 2.07 12.28
CA GLU A 18 -3.09 2.64 12.20
C GLU A 18 -2.96 3.72 11.13
N LEU A 19 -3.92 3.80 10.20
CA LEU A 19 -3.91 4.70 9.04
C LEU A 19 -4.78 5.93 9.32
N ASP A 20 -4.35 7.09 8.83
CA ASP A 20 -5.15 8.32 8.88
C ASP A 20 -6.08 8.41 7.66
N PRO A 21 -7.41 8.31 7.83
CA PRO A 21 -8.37 8.33 6.72
C PRO A 21 -8.46 9.69 6.01
N SER A 22 -7.94 10.77 6.59
CA SER A 22 -7.94 12.11 5.99
C SER A 22 -6.83 12.31 4.95
N THR A 23 -5.82 11.44 4.98
CA THR A 23 -4.63 11.48 4.11
C THR A 23 -4.83 10.71 2.82
N GLU A 24 -3.97 10.99 1.83
CA GLU A 24 -3.93 10.23 0.59
C GLU A 24 -3.14 8.93 0.78
N ILE A 25 -3.77 7.80 0.47
CA ILE A 25 -3.18 6.47 0.62
C ILE A 25 -2.96 5.83 -0.76
N ALA A 26 -1.71 5.50 -1.07
CA ALA A 26 -1.34 4.73 -2.24
C ALA A 26 -1.04 3.28 -1.85
N THR A 27 -1.84 2.32 -2.31
CA THR A 27 -1.60 0.89 -2.05
C THR A 27 -0.69 0.29 -3.12
N HIS A 28 0.22 -0.58 -2.70
CA HIS A 28 1.06 -1.36 -3.60
C HIS A 28 1.28 -2.77 -3.06
N CYS A 29 1.57 -3.73 -3.96
CA CYS A 29 2.02 -5.07 -3.59
C CYS A 29 3.12 -5.52 -4.55
N ALA A 30 3.26 -6.83 -4.81
CA ALA A 30 4.22 -7.31 -5.81
C ALA A 30 3.86 -6.90 -7.24
N SER A 31 2.59 -7.03 -7.64
CA SER A 31 2.15 -6.91 -9.05
C SER A 31 0.80 -6.19 -9.27
N GLY A 32 0.15 -5.71 -8.21
CA GLY A 32 -1.12 -4.96 -8.29
C GLY A 32 -2.34 -5.68 -7.72
N PHE A 33 -2.45 -7.00 -7.82
CA PHE A 33 -3.67 -7.73 -7.42
C PHE A 33 -4.07 -7.53 -5.95
N ARG A 34 -3.12 -7.67 -5.01
CA ARG A 34 -3.39 -7.42 -3.58
C ARG A 34 -3.59 -5.94 -3.26
N ALA A 35 -3.00 -5.06 -4.06
CA ALA A 35 -3.10 -3.62 -3.86
C ALA A 35 -4.48 -3.11 -4.25
N SER A 36 -5.09 -3.64 -5.32
CA SER A 36 -6.46 -3.31 -5.68
C SER A 36 -7.47 -3.81 -4.64
N MET A 37 -7.26 -5.00 -4.07
CA MET A 37 -8.07 -5.48 -2.95
C MET A 37 -7.94 -4.58 -1.72
N ALA A 38 -6.72 -4.22 -1.32
CA ALA A 38 -6.49 -3.29 -0.21
C ALA A 38 -7.19 -1.95 -0.46
N ALA A 39 -7.09 -1.40 -1.68
CA ALA A 39 -7.72 -0.14 -2.04
C ALA A 39 -9.25 -0.21 -1.92
N SER A 40 -9.86 -1.29 -2.41
CA SER A 40 -11.30 -1.52 -2.29
C SER A 40 -11.75 -1.67 -0.84
N ILE A 41 -10.98 -2.36 0.00
CA ILE A 41 -11.27 -2.50 1.43
C ILE A 41 -11.23 -1.14 2.12
N LEU A 42 -10.18 -0.35 1.91
CA LEU A 42 -10.05 0.97 2.51
C LEU A 42 -11.18 1.91 2.06
N ALA A 43 -11.46 1.98 0.75
CA ALA A 43 -12.55 2.80 0.23
C ALA A 43 -13.92 2.43 0.83
N ALA A 44 -14.19 1.14 1.01
CA ALA A 44 -15.42 0.66 1.64
C ALA A 44 -15.53 1.00 3.14
N ASN A 45 -14.43 1.41 3.78
CA ASN A 45 -14.37 1.76 5.20
C ASN A 45 -14.11 3.27 5.42
N GLY A 46 -14.48 4.11 4.46
CA GLY A 46 -14.47 5.58 4.63
C GLY A 46 -13.15 6.27 4.33
N PHE A 47 -12.17 5.56 3.78
CA PHE A 47 -10.97 6.21 3.23
C PHE A 47 -11.30 6.78 1.86
N GLU A 48 -11.47 8.10 1.77
CA GLU A 48 -11.94 8.75 0.53
C GLU A 48 -10.83 8.93 -0.51
N LYS A 49 -9.57 9.02 -0.07
CA LYS A 49 -8.41 9.35 -0.92
C LYS A 49 -7.50 8.15 -1.12
N VAL A 50 -8.01 7.09 -1.74
CA VAL A 50 -7.25 5.85 -1.96
C VAL A 50 -6.90 5.66 -3.44
N ARG A 51 -5.62 5.37 -3.72
CA ARG A 51 -5.11 5.06 -5.07
C ARG A 51 -4.42 3.70 -5.09
N ASN A 52 -4.61 2.97 -6.17
CA ASN A 52 -3.86 1.73 -6.44
C ASN A 52 -2.67 2.04 -7.36
N VAL A 53 -1.46 1.65 -6.96
CA VAL A 53 -0.23 1.88 -7.75
C VAL A 53 -0.11 0.85 -8.89
N PRO A 54 -0.25 1.25 -10.18
CA PRO A 54 -0.20 0.33 -11.33
C PRO A 54 1.15 -0.39 -11.42
N GLY A 55 1.13 -1.71 -11.67
CA GLY A 55 2.32 -2.56 -11.72
C GLY A 55 3.07 -2.72 -10.38
N SER A 56 2.75 -1.90 -9.38
CA SER A 56 3.24 -1.92 -8.01
C SER A 56 4.77 -2.07 -7.93
N TRP A 57 5.28 -2.96 -7.07
CA TRP A 57 6.71 -3.13 -6.85
C TRP A 57 7.49 -3.52 -8.11
N LYS A 58 6.92 -4.38 -8.96
CA LYS A 58 7.58 -4.78 -10.21
C LYS A 58 7.83 -3.59 -11.13
N ALA A 59 6.83 -2.72 -11.32
CA ALA A 59 6.98 -1.53 -12.15
C ALA A 59 7.96 -0.53 -11.52
N TRP A 60 7.85 -0.29 -10.20
CA TRP A 60 8.74 0.59 -9.46
C TRP A 60 10.22 0.20 -9.62
N ARG A 61 10.51 -1.09 -9.48
CA ARG A 61 11.86 -1.65 -9.69
C ARG A 61 12.31 -1.58 -11.14
N ALA A 62 11.42 -1.81 -12.10
CA ALA A 62 11.76 -1.81 -13.53
C ALA A 62 12.23 -0.44 -14.03
N VAL A 63 11.72 0.65 -13.45
CA VAL A 63 12.12 2.02 -13.79
C VAL A 63 13.28 2.56 -12.94
N GLY A 64 13.81 1.75 -12.02
CA GLY A 64 14.97 2.11 -11.20
C GLY A 64 14.72 3.18 -10.15
N PHE A 65 13.47 3.33 -9.68
CA PHE A 65 13.18 4.26 -8.59
C PHE A 65 13.78 3.82 -7.26
N ASP A 66 14.01 4.79 -6.37
CA ASP A 66 14.63 4.58 -5.07
C ASP A 66 13.92 3.50 -4.26
N THR A 67 14.70 2.71 -3.54
CA THR A 67 14.20 1.64 -2.68
C THR A 67 14.87 1.66 -1.34
N GLU A 68 14.06 1.50 -0.30
CA GLU A 68 14.52 1.30 1.08
C GLU A 68 14.37 -0.19 1.43
N GLN A 69 15.36 -0.73 2.14
CA GLN A 69 15.26 -2.04 2.78
C GLN A 69 14.99 -1.84 4.26
N PRO A 70 14.18 -2.69 4.90
CA PRO A 70 14.06 -2.67 6.35
C PRO A 70 15.46 -2.88 6.95
N GLN A 71 15.82 -2.07 7.95
CA GLN A 71 16.94 -2.44 8.82
C GLN A 71 16.52 -3.70 9.57
N GLU A 72 17.27 -4.79 9.39
CA GLU A 72 17.16 -5.97 10.25
C GLU A 72 17.64 -5.56 11.65
N GLU A 73 16.75 -5.63 12.64
CA GLU A 73 17.10 -5.63 14.07
C GLU A 73 17.34 -7.05 14.56
#